data_AF-S8CQS1-F1
#
_entry.id   AF-S8CQS1-F1
#
_cell.length_a   1.000
_cell.length_b   1.000
_cell.length_c   1.000
_cell.angle_alpha   90.00
_cell.angle_beta   90.00
_cell.angle_gamma   90.00
#
_symmetry.space_group_name_H-M   'P 1'
#
loop_
_entity.id
_entity.type
_entity.pdbx_description
1 polymer ?
#
loop_
_entity_poly.entity_id
_entity_poly.type
_entity_poly.pdbx_seq_one_letter_code
_entity_poly.pdbx_strand_id
1 'polypeptide(L)'
;LPVFATPQSLSDWLKPRMSADVIGTWGVKPGTKSVHNLWLEIAEGETSLADSTPPVRTVEVVIVRIIRSDGKVLIESHQELSNGSIRDRCRPLSEKMKPGESVEDAIFRALREELGGSLVDGNVRIMPDSYVRKVEERLSASYPGLPACYLLHSVDAEVEGLPDEDFCTEEGEEYGGFMDGSSLANSAVSCKKHYWRWVHSDSL
;
A
#
# COMPACT_ATOMS: atom_id res chain seq x y z
N LEU A 1 3.51 -21.09 6.37
CA LEU A 1 3.00 -19.80 6.87
C LEU A 1 1.67 -20.06 7.56
N PRO A 2 1.33 -19.36 8.65
CA PRO A 2 0.03 -19.52 9.31
C PRO A 2 -1.10 -19.08 8.37
N VAL A 3 -2.26 -19.76 8.47
CA VAL A 3 -3.46 -19.48 7.68
C VAL A 3 -4.61 -19.22 8.65
N PHE A 4 -5.42 -18.20 8.37
CA PHE A 4 -6.47 -17.71 9.26
C PHE A 4 -7.82 -17.74 8.54
N ALA A 5 -8.77 -18.54 9.06
CA ALA A 5 -10.09 -18.66 8.43
C ALA A 5 -10.96 -17.41 8.64
N THR A 6 -10.71 -16.65 9.71
CA THR A 6 -11.48 -15.45 10.07
C THR A 6 -10.58 -14.37 10.68
N PRO A 7 -11.00 -13.10 10.66
CA PRO A 7 -10.33 -12.02 11.41
C PRO A 7 -10.16 -12.35 12.90
N GLN A 8 -11.14 -13.03 13.50
CA GLN A 8 -11.09 -13.45 14.90
C GLN A 8 -9.97 -14.46 15.14
N SER A 9 -9.79 -15.44 14.25
CA SER A 9 -8.70 -16.42 14.37
C SER A 9 -7.31 -15.77 14.27
N LEU A 10 -7.16 -14.73 13.44
CA LEU A 10 -5.93 -13.92 13.39
C LEU A 10 -5.74 -13.14 14.70
N SER A 11 -6.78 -12.49 15.20
CA SER A 11 -6.74 -11.76 16.46
C SER A 11 -6.29 -12.66 17.63
N ASP A 12 -6.88 -13.84 17.75
CA ASP A 12 -6.54 -14.80 18.82
C ASP A 12 -5.10 -15.32 18.71
N TRP A 13 -4.58 -15.45 17.49
CA TRP A 13 -3.18 -15.82 17.26
C TRP A 13 -2.19 -14.69 17.60
N LEU A 14 -2.58 -13.42 17.39
CA LEU A 14 -1.76 -12.24 17.71
C LEU A 14 -1.69 -11.94 19.21
N LYS A 15 -2.79 -12.14 19.96
CA LYS A 15 -2.89 -11.85 21.41
C LYS A 15 -1.73 -12.39 22.26
N PRO A 16 -1.27 -13.64 22.13
CA PRO A 16 -0.14 -14.14 22.90
C PRO A 16 1.23 -13.62 22.42
N ARG A 17 1.31 -12.97 21.26
CA ARG A 17 2.56 -12.57 20.60
C ARG A 17 2.82 -11.06 20.61
N MET A 18 1.82 -10.25 20.89
CA MET A 18 1.90 -8.79 20.90
C MET A 18 1.07 -8.21 22.05
N SER A 19 1.43 -7.01 22.52
CA SER A 19 0.66 -6.33 23.57
C SER A 19 -0.77 -6.02 23.10
N ALA A 20 -1.74 -6.29 23.96
CA ALA A 20 -3.16 -5.97 23.72
C ALA A 20 -3.37 -4.46 23.50
N ASP A 21 -2.61 -3.61 24.21
CA ASP A 21 -2.68 -2.15 24.05
C ASP A 21 -2.24 -1.73 22.64
N VAL A 22 -1.23 -2.40 22.09
CA VAL A 22 -0.73 -2.13 20.73
C VAL A 22 -1.76 -2.55 19.69
N ILE A 23 -2.27 -3.78 19.78
CA ILE A 23 -3.31 -4.30 18.86
C ILE A 23 -4.57 -3.42 18.94
N GLY A 24 -4.93 -2.96 20.14
CA GLY A 24 -6.10 -2.10 20.36
C GLY A 24 -6.04 -0.74 19.66
N THR A 25 -4.87 -0.31 19.17
CA THR A 25 -4.75 0.93 18.38
C THR A 25 -5.10 0.76 16.90
N TRP A 26 -5.11 -0.47 16.39
CA TRP A 26 -5.28 -0.76 14.96
C TRP A 26 -6.73 -0.52 14.52
N GLY A 27 -6.92 0.33 13.51
CA GLY A 27 -8.24 0.76 13.03
C GLY A 27 -8.92 1.82 13.90
N VAL A 28 -8.33 2.16 15.06
CA VAL A 28 -8.83 3.22 15.96
C VAL A 28 -7.99 4.49 15.81
N LYS A 29 -6.66 4.36 15.76
CA LYS A 29 -5.77 5.51 15.54
C LYS A 29 -5.85 5.96 14.06
N PRO A 30 -5.96 7.26 13.77
CA PRO A 30 -5.96 7.78 12.40
C PRO A 30 -4.78 7.24 11.57
N GLY A 31 -5.06 6.88 10.31
CA GLY A 31 -4.06 6.36 9.37
C GLY A 31 -3.67 4.88 9.57
N THR A 32 -4.22 4.18 10.56
CA THR A 32 -3.95 2.75 10.80
C THR A 32 -5.01 1.84 10.15
N LYS A 33 -4.60 0.64 9.76
CA LYS A 33 -5.49 -0.43 9.27
C LYS A 33 -5.90 -1.33 10.46
N SER A 34 -7.02 -2.03 10.34
CA SER A 34 -7.57 -2.89 11.39
C SER A 34 -7.02 -4.34 11.33
N VAL A 35 -7.30 -5.17 12.34
CA VAL A 35 -7.01 -6.62 12.24
C VAL A 35 -7.76 -7.26 11.07
N HIS A 36 -8.95 -6.77 10.73
CA HIS A 36 -9.70 -7.24 9.57
C HIS A 36 -8.96 -6.95 8.25
N ASN A 37 -8.37 -5.77 8.10
CA ASN A 37 -7.51 -5.47 6.96
C ASN A 37 -6.31 -6.43 6.88
N LEU A 38 -5.61 -6.67 7.98
CA LEU A 38 -4.45 -7.57 7.97
C LEU A 38 -4.86 -9.00 7.60
N TRP A 39 -6.03 -9.44 8.05
CA TRP A 39 -6.58 -10.73 7.66
C TRP A 39 -6.86 -10.80 6.15
N LEU A 40 -7.47 -9.76 5.56
CA LEU A 40 -7.70 -9.69 4.11
C LEU A 40 -6.38 -9.72 3.33
N GLU A 41 -5.38 -8.94 3.74
CA GLU A 41 -4.05 -8.94 3.10
C GLU A 41 -3.41 -10.34 3.10
N ILE A 42 -3.60 -11.11 4.17
CA ILE A 42 -3.08 -12.49 4.27
C ILE A 42 -3.93 -13.46 3.43
N ALA A 43 -5.26 -13.30 3.45
CA ALA A 43 -6.18 -14.14 2.69
C ALA A 43 -5.96 -14.00 1.17
N GLU A 44 -5.71 -12.78 0.71
CA GLU A 44 -5.36 -12.46 -0.68
C GLU A 44 -3.89 -12.75 -1.02
N GLY A 45 -3.08 -13.16 -0.04
CA GLY A 45 -1.67 -13.49 -0.22
C GLY A 45 -0.74 -12.29 -0.43
N GLU A 46 -1.24 -11.06 -0.30
CA GLU A 46 -0.48 -9.81 -0.39
C GLU A 46 0.53 -9.65 0.75
N THR A 47 0.35 -10.42 1.82
CA THR A 47 1.20 -10.35 3.02
C THR A 47 1.31 -11.72 3.68
N SER A 48 2.47 -11.96 4.30
CA SER A 48 2.68 -13.12 5.16
C SER A 48 3.17 -12.73 6.56
N LEU A 49 2.91 -13.59 7.54
CA LEU A 49 3.42 -13.46 8.90
C LEU A 49 4.37 -14.59 9.23
N ALA A 50 5.58 -14.25 9.68
CA ALA A 50 6.49 -15.21 10.31
C ALA A 50 5.96 -15.60 11.69
N ASP A 51 6.05 -16.89 12.03
CA ASP A 51 5.68 -17.38 13.37
C ASP A 51 6.79 -17.10 14.38
N SER A 52 6.92 -15.82 14.73
CA SER A 52 7.84 -15.28 15.74
C SER A 52 7.07 -14.48 16.78
N THR A 53 7.76 -14.04 17.84
CA THR A 53 7.17 -13.20 18.91
C THR A 53 8.05 -11.97 19.15
N PRO A 54 7.66 -10.77 18.67
CA PRO A 54 6.49 -10.50 17.84
C PRO A 54 6.59 -11.11 16.42
N PRO A 55 5.47 -11.33 15.72
CA PRO A 55 5.47 -11.82 14.34
C PRO A 55 6.03 -10.76 13.38
N VAL A 56 6.70 -11.19 12.31
CA VAL A 56 7.23 -10.29 11.28
C VAL A 56 6.34 -10.34 10.04
N ARG A 57 5.81 -9.18 9.63
CA ARG A 57 5.00 -9.01 8.42
C ARG A 57 5.88 -8.86 7.19
N THR A 58 5.81 -9.78 6.24
CA THR A 58 6.50 -9.65 4.96
C THR A 58 5.54 -9.17 3.89
N VAL A 59 5.94 -8.13 3.15
CA VAL A 59 5.18 -7.56 2.04
C VAL A 59 6.10 -7.25 0.87
N GLU A 60 5.66 -7.58 -0.33
CA GLU A 60 6.33 -7.19 -1.58
C GLU A 60 5.63 -5.96 -2.16
N VAL A 61 6.40 -4.96 -2.57
CA VAL A 61 5.89 -3.64 -2.96
C VAL A 61 6.61 -3.17 -4.20
N VAL A 62 5.85 -2.77 -5.23
CA VAL A 62 6.39 -2.00 -6.35
C VAL A 62 6.42 -0.51 -5.99
N ILE A 63 7.51 0.15 -6.34
CA ILE A 63 7.67 1.60 -6.22
C ILE A 63 7.94 2.15 -7.61
N VAL A 64 7.07 3.04 -8.08
CA VAL A 64 7.19 3.68 -9.39
C VAL A 64 7.58 5.13 -9.18
N ARG A 65 8.83 5.47 -9.50
CA ARG A 65 9.27 6.86 -9.56
C ARG A 65 8.89 7.41 -10.93
N ILE A 66 7.83 8.20 -10.96
CA ILE A 66 7.38 8.85 -12.19
C ILE A 66 8.18 10.13 -12.35
N ILE A 67 9.00 10.20 -13.39
CA ILE A 67 9.91 11.31 -13.67
C ILE A 67 9.35 12.11 -14.84
N ARG A 68 9.23 13.43 -14.62
CA ARG A 68 8.83 14.38 -15.66
C ARG A 68 10.05 14.87 -16.44
N SER A 69 9.81 15.42 -17.63
CA SER A 69 10.86 15.97 -18.51
C SER A 69 11.74 17.07 -17.87
N ASP A 70 11.24 17.77 -16.85
CA ASP A 70 11.99 18.76 -16.07
C ASP A 70 12.78 18.15 -14.89
N GLY A 71 12.83 16.81 -14.80
CA GLY A 71 13.54 16.05 -13.77
C GLY A 71 12.81 15.98 -12.43
N LYS A 72 11.59 16.51 -12.32
CA LYS A 72 10.78 16.36 -11.10
C LYS A 72 10.19 14.96 -11.00
N VAL A 73 10.03 14.50 -9.77
CA VAL A 73 9.45 13.21 -9.43
C VAL A 73 8.05 13.42 -8.86
N LEU A 74 7.09 12.63 -9.32
CA LEU A 74 5.75 12.60 -8.75
C LEU A 74 5.79 11.87 -7.41
N ILE A 75 5.27 12.51 -6.38
CA ILE A 75 5.08 11.88 -5.08
C ILE A 75 3.63 11.97 -4.64
N GLU A 76 3.21 10.93 -3.93
CA GLU A 76 2.02 10.94 -3.12
C GLU A 76 2.34 11.73 -1.84
N SER A 77 1.72 12.89 -1.69
CA SER A 77 1.88 13.73 -0.49
C SER A 77 1.14 13.11 0.70
N HIS A 78 -0.15 12.86 0.52
CA HIS A 78 -1.05 12.29 1.51
C HIS A 78 -2.19 11.54 0.83
N GLN A 79 -2.92 10.76 1.62
CA GLN A 79 -4.11 10.05 1.21
C GLN A 79 -5.27 10.36 2.14
N GLU A 80 -6.48 10.32 1.58
CA GLU A 80 -7.73 10.25 2.34
C GLU A 80 -8.23 8.80 2.37
N LEU A 81 -8.44 8.27 3.56
CA LEU A 81 -8.93 6.91 3.77
C LEU A 81 -10.46 6.86 3.84
N SER A 82 -11.04 5.67 3.70
CA SER A 82 -12.50 5.45 3.70
C SER A 82 -13.20 5.89 4.99
N ASN A 83 -12.47 5.95 6.10
CA ASN A 83 -12.94 6.46 7.39
C ASN A 83 -12.74 7.99 7.56
N GLY A 84 -12.35 8.70 6.51
CA GLY A 84 -12.09 10.15 6.50
C GLY A 84 -10.76 10.57 7.15
N SER A 85 -9.95 9.62 7.63
CA SER A 85 -8.63 9.96 8.18
C SER A 85 -7.63 10.25 7.07
N ILE A 86 -6.72 11.20 7.35
CA ILE A 86 -5.62 11.56 6.47
C ILE A 86 -4.36 10.81 6.89
N ARG A 87 -3.61 10.33 5.91
CA ARG A 87 -2.32 9.68 6.11
C ARG A 87 -1.26 10.36 5.25
N ASP A 88 -0.24 10.91 5.89
CA ASP A 88 0.95 11.41 5.19
C ASP A 88 1.74 10.24 4.58
N ARG A 89 2.24 10.47 3.37
CA ARG A 89 2.96 9.45 2.58
C ARG A 89 4.32 9.97 2.17
N CYS A 90 4.36 11.16 1.58
CA CYS A 90 5.56 11.86 1.09
C CYS A 90 6.54 10.94 0.34
N ARG A 91 6.03 10.11 -0.57
CA ARG A 91 6.83 9.09 -1.27
C ARG A 91 6.30 8.84 -2.68
N PRO A 92 7.09 8.22 -3.57
CA PRO A 92 6.60 7.80 -4.88
C PRO A 92 5.43 6.82 -4.77
N LEU A 93 4.71 6.64 -5.87
CA LEU A 93 3.64 5.64 -6.01
C LEU A 93 4.17 4.28 -5.52
N SER A 94 3.47 3.70 -4.54
CA SER A 94 3.94 2.52 -3.81
C SER A 94 2.79 1.56 -3.55
N GLU A 95 2.78 0.44 -4.26
CA GLU A 95 1.65 -0.48 -4.25
C GLU A 95 2.08 -1.92 -3.94
N LYS A 96 1.25 -2.64 -3.17
CA LYS A 96 1.51 -4.04 -2.81
C LYS A 96 1.44 -4.91 -4.08
N MET A 97 2.35 -5.88 -4.20
CA MET A 97 2.27 -6.88 -5.27
C MET A 97 1.26 -7.97 -4.93
N LYS A 98 0.56 -8.47 -5.95
CA LYS A 98 -0.33 -9.64 -5.81
C LYS A 98 0.48 -10.95 -5.94
N PRO A 99 0.00 -12.08 -5.40
CA PRO A 99 0.72 -13.35 -5.49
C PRO A 99 0.97 -13.78 -6.93
N GLY A 100 2.24 -14.03 -7.27
CA GLY A 100 2.65 -14.49 -8.60
C GLY A 100 2.62 -13.42 -9.70
N GLU A 101 2.31 -12.17 -9.36
CA GLU A 101 2.33 -11.04 -10.28
C GLU A 101 3.78 -10.68 -10.67
N SER A 102 4.00 -10.35 -11.95
CA SER A 102 5.30 -9.82 -12.36
C SER A 102 5.46 -8.37 -11.89
N VAL A 103 6.71 -7.89 -11.77
CA VAL A 103 6.97 -6.49 -11.41
C VAL A 103 6.32 -5.54 -12.42
N GLU A 104 6.36 -5.88 -13.71
CA GLU A 104 5.78 -5.08 -14.78
C GLU A 104 4.25 -5.02 -14.69
N ASP A 105 3.58 -6.17 -14.50
CA ASP A 105 2.13 -6.22 -14.31
C ASP A 105 1.69 -5.40 -13.08
N ALA A 106 2.43 -5.53 -11.98
CA ALA A 106 2.19 -4.76 -10.75
C ALA A 106 2.34 -3.25 -10.97
N ILE A 107 3.34 -2.81 -11.75
CA ILE A 107 3.52 -1.39 -12.11
C ILE A 107 2.31 -0.88 -12.89
N PHE A 108 1.91 -1.57 -13.95
CA PHE A 108 0.78 -1.14 -14.79
C PHE A 108 -0.55 -1.16 -14.02
N ARG A 109 -0.75 -2.15 -13.16
CA ARG A 109 -1.91 -2.20 -12.28
C ARG A 109 -1.92 -1.00 -11.32
N ALA A 110 -0.81 -0.76 -10.61
CA ALA A 110 -0.71 0.32 -9.64
C ALA A 110 -0.92 1.70 -10.28
N LEU A 111 -0.36 1.92 -11.46
CA LEU A 111 -0.60 3.15 -12.24
C LEU A 111 -2.09 3.32 -12.58
N ARG A 112 -2.77 2.24 -12.99
CA ARG A 112 -4.20 2.28 -13.35
C ARG A 112 -5.11 2.51 -12.14
N GLU A 113 -4.82 1.83 -11.03
CA GLU A 113 -5.60 1.89 -9.79
C GLU A 113 -5.42 3.25 -9.11
N GLU A 114 -4.18 3.72 -8.92
CA GLU A 114 -3.92 4.94 -8.14
C GLU A 114 -3.97 6.23 -8.96
N LEU A 115 -3.48 6.25 -10.21
CA LEU A 115 -3.51 7.46 -11.06
C LEU A 115 -4.76 7.55 -11.94
N GLY A 116 -5.60 6.53 -11.94
CA GLY A 116 -6.81 6.45 -12.77
C GLY A 116 -6.53 5.96 -14.19
N GLY A 117 -7.26 4.91 -14.60
CA GLY A 117 -6.96 4.20 -15.84
C GLY A 117 -7.00 5.03 -17.12
N SER A 118 -7.87 6.02 -17.22
CA SER A 118 -7.94 6.90 -18.41
C SER A 118 -6.74 7.82 -18.57
N LEU A 119 -5.97 8.06 -17.50
CA LEU A 119 -4.77 8.91 -17.55
C LEU A 119 -3.52 8.15 -18.01
N VAL A 120 -3.52 6.82 -17.87
CA VAL A 120 -2.30 6.00 -18.05
C VAL A 120 -2.34 5.03 -19.23
N ASP A 121 -3.51 4.78 -19.84
CA ASP A 121 -3.63 3.82 -20.95
C ASP A 121 -2.83 4.27 -22.19
N GLY A 122 -1.71 3.57 -22.44
CA GLY A 122 -0.84 3.76 -23.62
C GLY A 122 0.26 4.83 -23.47
N ASN A 123 0.32 5.51 -22.31
CA ASN A 123 1.18 6.68 -22.10
C ASN A 123 2.37 6.43 -21.15
N VAL A 124 2.65 5.16 -20.83
CA VAL A 124 3.65 4.78 -19.82
C VAL A 124 4.88 4.22 -20.50
N ARG A 125 6.04 4.78 -20.16
CA ARG A 125 7.35 4.28 -20.56
C ARG A 125 8.18 3.93 -19.32
N ILE A 126 8.38 2.64 -19.09
CA ILE A 126 9.32 2.17 -18.06
C ILE A 126 10.75 2.37 -18.56
N MET A 127 11.60 2.98 -17.74
CA MET A 127 12.98 3.25 -18.10
C MET A 127 13.81 1.97 -18.03
N PRO A 128 14.44 1.53 -19.14
CA PRO A 128 15.32 0.36 -19.14
C PRO A 128 16.44 0.53 -18.10
N ASP A 129 16.87 -0.59 -17.51
CA ASP A 129 17.97 -0.65 -16.53
C ASP A 129 17.80 0.19 -15.26
N SER A 130 16.60 0.74 -15.00
CA SER A 130 16.29 1.50 -13.77
C SER A 130 15.88 0.64 -12.58
N TYR A 131 15.65 -0.66 -12.80
CA TYR A 131 15.12 -1.55 -11.78
C TYR A 131 16.10 -1.77 -10.62
N VAL A 132 15.62 -1.52 -9.41
CA VAL A 132 16.34 -1.75 -8.15
C VAL A 132 15.50 -2.58 -7.21
N ARG A 133 16.12 -3.64 -6.66
CA ARG A 133 15.53 -4.43 -5.58
C ARG A 133 16.20 -4.11 -4.26
N LYS A 134 15.41 -3.83 -3.22
CA LYS A 134 15.89 -3.55 -1.87
C LYS A 134 15.07 -4.30 -0.83
N VAL A 135 15.70 -4.73 0.26
CA VAL A 135 15.01 -5.25 1.44
C VAL A 135 15.13 -4.20 2.56
N GLU A 136 14.01 -3.85 3.18
CA GLU A 136 13.98 -2.91 4.31
C GLU A 136 13.21 -3.50 5.48
N GLU A 137 13.80 -3.45 6.67
CA GLU A 137 13.13 -3.83 7.91
C GLU A 137 12.76 -2.57 8.71
N ARG A 138 11.47 -2.41 9.01
CA ARG A 138 10.95 -1.30 9.82
C ARG A 138 9.61 -1.66 10.45
N LEU A 139 9.15 -0.85 11.39
CA LEU A 139 7.80 -1.00 11.93
C LEU A 139 6.74 -0.63 10.88
N SER A 140 5.66 -1.41 10.82
CA SER A 140 4.54 -1.13 9.94
C SER A 140 3.81 0.14 10.37
N ALA A 141 3.72 1.12 9.47
CA ALA A 141 2.91 2.31 9.70
C ALA A 141 1.40 1.99 9.73
N SER A 142 0.96 0.99 8.94
CA SER A 142 -0.45 0.55 8.92
C SER A 142 -0.83 -0.22 10.19
N TYR A 143 0.14 -0.91 10.79
CA TYR A 143 -0.04 -1.76 11.98
C TYR A 143 1.03 -1.39 13.02
N PRO A 144 0.87 -0.27 13.76
CA PRO A 144 1.88 0.19 14.70
C PRO A 144 2.32 -0.92 15.66
N GLY A 145 3.63 -1.05 15.86
CA GLY A 145 4.24 -2.07 16.72
C GLY A 145 4.42 -3.44 16.08
N LEU A 146 3.92 -3.68 14.86
CA LEU A 146 4.20 -4.89 14.08
C LEU A 146 5.48 -4.69 13.25
N PRO A 147 6.57 -5.45 13.51
CA PRO A 147 7.74 -5.45 12.64
C PRO A 147 7.38 -5.89 11.23
N ALA A 148 7.99 -5.28 10.23
CA ALA A 148 7.76 -5.62 8.84
C ALA A 148 9.07 -5.68 8.04
N CYS A 149 9.13 -6.66 7.14
CA CYS A 149 10.15 -6.81 6.12
C CYS A 149 9.51 -6.44 4.76
N TYR A 150 10.02 -5.39 4.14
CA TYR A 150 9.55 -4.89 2.85
C TYR A 150 10.53 -5.33 1.77
N LEU A 151 10.04 -6.11 0.80
CA LEU A 151 10.75 -6.39 -0.44
C LEU A 151 10.31 -5.34 -1.47
N LEU A 152 11.17 -4.36 -1.70
CA LEU A 152 10.88 -3.21 -2.54
C LEU A 152 11.44 -3.42 -3.95
N HIS A 153 10.58 -3.25 -4.94
CA HIS A 153 10.87 -3.32 -6.37
C HIS A 153 10.68 -1.91 -6.96
N SER A 154 11.77 -1.15 -7.07
CA SER A 154 11.73 0.23 -7.55
C SER A 154 12.08 0.32 -9.03
N VAL A 155 11.35 1.14 -9.79
CA VAL A 155 11.63 1.47 -11.19
C VAL A 155 11.44 2.95 -11.44
N ASP A 156 12.07 3.46 -12.49
CA ASP A 156 11.76 4.76 -13.06
C ASP A 156 10.82 4.61 -14.24
N ALA A 157 9.87 5.53 -14.36
CA ALA A 157 8.94 5.59 -15.47
C ALA A 157 8.64 7.04 -15.89
N GLU A 158 8.32 7.22 -17.16
CA GLU A 158 7.72 8.44 -17.70
C GLU A 158 6.25 8.15 -17.98
N VAL A 159 5.36 9.08 -17.64
CA VAL A 159 3.92 8.96 -17.91
C VAL A 159 3.46 10.24 -18.59
N GLU A 160 3.05 10.14 -19.86
CA GLU A 160 2.52 11.27 -20.62
C GLU A 160 1.07 11.58 -20.21
N GLY A 161 0.70 12.86 -20.29
CA GLY A 161 -0.68 13.30 -20.04
C GLY A 161 -1.06 13.53 -18.57
N LEU A 162 -0.13 13.39 -17.63
CA LEU A 162 -0.36 13.79 -16.24
C LEU A 162 -0.43 15.32 -16.10
N PRO A 163 -1.22 15.85 -15.13
CA PRO A 163 -1.26 17.28 -14.85
C PRO A 163 0.11 17.85 -14.45
N ASP A 164 0.39 19.08 -14.89
CA ASP A 164 1.63 19.78 -14.55
C ASP A 164 1.66 20.31 -13.11
N GLU A 165 0.48 20.58 -12.55
CA GLU A 165 0.25 21.07 -11.20
C GLU A 165 -0.15 19.93 -10.25
N ASP A 166 -0.22 20.22 -8.95
CA ASP A 166 -0.72 19.28 -7.95
C ASP A 166 -2.16 18.83 -8.29
N PHE A 167 -2.43 17.54 -8.15
CA PHE A 167 -3.71 16.93 -8.50
C PHE A 167 -4.12 15.85 -7.51
N CYS A 168 -5.36 15.38 -7.62
CA CYS A 168 -5.83 14.24 -6.86
C CYS A 168 -6.58 13.27 -7.75
N THR A 169 -6.55 12.00 -7.37
CA THR A 169 -7.23 10.90 -8.05
C THR A 169 -8.04 10.11 -7.03
N GLU A 170 -9.10 9.45 -7.51
CA GLU A 170 -9.96 8.60 -6.68
C GLU A 170 -9.67 7.13 -7.01
N GLU A 171 -9.55 6.30 -5.98
CA GLU A 171 -9.38 4.86 -6.09
C GLU A 171 -10.71 4.14 -5.80
N GLY A 172 -10.96 3.04 -6.51
CA GLY A 172 -12.10 2.16 -6.23
C GLY A 172 -11.97 1.42 -4.90
N GLU A 173 -12.97 0.60 -4.56
CA GLU A 173 -12.91 -0.22 -3.33
C GLU A 173 -11.87 -1.34 -3.45
N GLU A 174 -10.77 -1.26 -2.67
CA GLU A 174 -9.64 -2.23 -2.60
C GLU A 174 -10.12 -3.70 -2.45
N TYR A 175 -11.23 -3.95 -1.74
CA TYR A 175 -11.75 -5.29 -1.42
C TYR A 175 -13.24 -5.49 -1.74
N GLY A 176 -13.81 -4.78 -2.73
CA GLY A 176 -15.26 -4.78 -3.02
C GLY A 176 -15.92 -6.15 -3.28
N GLY A 177 -15.14 -7.21 -3.52
CA GLY A 177 -15.63 -8.59 -3.70
C GLY A 177 -15.83 -9.41 -2.42
N PHE A 178 -15.32 -8.95 -1.27
CA PHE A 178 -15.31 -9.70 0.01
C PHE A 178 -16.37 -9.22 1.02
N MET A 179 -17.45 -8.56 0.55
CA MET A 179 -18.56 -8.13 1.40
C MET A 179 -19.32 -9.35 1.98
N ASP A 180 -18.82 -9.88 3.10
CA ASP A 180 -19.67 -10.58 4.06
C ASP A 180 -20.60 -9.54 4.69
N GLY A 181 -21.89 -9.86 4.86
CA GLY A 181 -22.97 -8.97 5.28
C GLY A 181 -22.87 -8.45 6.72
N SER A 182 -21.66 -8.24 7.23
CA SER A 182 -21.35 -7.72 8.55
C SER A 182 -21.31 -6.18 8.55
N SER A 183 -21.85 -5.61 9.63
CA SER A 183 -21.98 -4.20 9.94
C SER A 183 -20.83 -3.29 9.45
N LEU A 184 -21.18 -2.08 9.00
CA LEU A 184 -20.30 -0.94 8.66
C LEU A 184 -19.18 -0.66 9.70
N ALA A 185 -19.30 -1.16 10.93
CA ALA A 185 -18.28 -1.02 11.98
C ALA A 185 -17.03 -1.91 11.78
N ASN A 186 -17.08 -2.92 10.90
CA ASN A 186 -15.98 -3.86 10.62
C ASN A 186 -15.44 -3.76 9.19
N SER A 187 -15.84 -2.75 8.42
CA SER A 187 -15.32 -2.59 7.06
C SER A 187 -13.83 -2.30 7.06
N ALA A 188 -13.12 -2.91 6.09
CA ALA A 188 -11.72 -2.63 5.84
C ALA A 188 -11.50 -1.13 5.57
N VAL A 189 -10.50 -0.54 6.22
CA VAL A 189 -10.08 0.83 5.89
C VAL A 189 -9.27 0.77 4.59
N SER A 190 -9.77 1.41 3.53
CA SER A 190 -9.13 1.49 2.22
C SER A 190 -8.72 2.94 1.92
N CYS A 191 -7.82 3.13 0.96
CA CYS A 191 -7.62 4.45 0.38
C CYS A 191 -8.86 4.83 -0.46
N LYS A 192 -9.17 6.13 -0.52
CA LYS A 192 -10.20 6.68 -1.42
C LYS A 192 -9.63 7.74 -2.35
N LYS A 193 -8.74 8.58 -1.83
CA LYS A 193 -8.12 9.66 -2.61
C LYS A 193 -6.63 9.70 -2.40
N HIS A 194 -5.92 9.90 -3.50
CA HIS A 194 -4.49 10.13 -3.53
C HIS A 194 -4.24 11.58 -3.92
N TYR A 195 -3.34 12.26 -3.20
CA TYR A 195 -2.97 13.63 -3.47
C TYR A 195 -1.53 13.70 -3.95
N TRP A 196 -1.36 14.09 -5.21
CA TRP A 196 -0.10 14.04 -5.94
C TRP A 196 0.52 15.43 -6.08
N ARG A 197 1.84 15.47 -5.98
CA ARG A 197 2.62 16.68 -6.20
C ARG A 197 3.95 16.38 -6.87
N TRP A 198 4.44 17.33 -7.66
CA TRP A 198 5.75 17.26 -8.29
C TRP A 198 6.83 17.86 -7.38
N VAL A 199 7.90 17.11 -7.11
CA VAL A 199 9.03 17.58 -6.29
C VAL A 199 10.36 17.39 -7.01
N HIS A 200 11.36 18.19 -6.64
CA HIS A 200 12.73 17.94 -7.10
C HIS A 200 13.28 16.64 -6.50
N SER A 201 14.08 15.91 -7.27
CA SER A 201 14.72 14.66 -6.85
C SER A 201 15.53 14.82 -5.55
N ASP A 202 16.12 15.99 -5.34
CA ASP A 202 16.98 16.29 -4.19
C ASP A 202 16.19 16.49 -2.89
N SER A 203 14.86 16.53 -2.98
CA SER A 203 13.95 16.68 -1.84
C SER A 203 13.37 15.35 -1.35
N LEU A 204 13.80 14.22 -1.92
CA LEU A 204 13.33 12.85 -1.63
C LEU A 204 14.27 12.07 -0.71
#